data_AF-A0A087TZV4-F1
#
_entry.id   AF-A0A087TZV4-F1
#
_cell.length_a   1.000
_cell.length_b   1.000
_cell.length_c   1.000
_cell.angle_alpha   90.00
_cell.angle_beta   90.00
_cell.angle_gamma   90.00
#
_symmetry.space_group_name_H-M   'P 1'
#
loop_
_entity.id
_entity.type
_entity.pdbx_description
1 polymer ?
#
loop_
_entity_poly.entity_id
_entity_poly.type
_entity_poly.pdbx_seq_one_letter_code
_entity_poly.pdbx_strand_id
1 'polypeptide(L)'
;MNPVAPNGLNPVTDNVKPCEVSPPPPPPLNNSSVNSSVSSSSSPLNDTAAVVNGILRQTPNSDEGKNVEQMLSGLCIVCTQPGDLVKCDTCAKQQHPGCMQPPVIAPPQSPWQCSDCQSRTVSLTVVQSYDVLKAAKEDEKKKLLKKSLELRLKRSQLESRLLQLRELSNKQKNRQSELQTSLKGIETLLERIHCVINGVRLCS
;
A
#
# COMPACT_ATOMS: atom_id res chain seq x y z
N MET A 1 36.31 -36.36 -34.84
CA MET A 1 35.23 -37.26 -34.40
C MET A 1 34.57 -36.61 -33.19
N ASN A 2 33.34 -36.11 -33.35
CA ASN A 2 32.58 -35.46 -32.28
C ASN A 2 31.87 -36.52 -31.43
N PRO A 3 31.84 -36.40 -30.09
CA PRO A 3 30.88 -37.14 -29.28
C PRO A 3 29.56 -36.37 -29.18
N VAL A 4 28.49 -37.04 -29.61
CA VAL A 4 27.08 -36.66 -29.51
C VAL A 4 26.64 -36.79 -28.03
N ALA A 5 25.99 -35.75 -27.50
CA ALA A 5 25.33 -35.79 -26.21
C ALA A 5 23.93 -36.44 -26.34
N PRO A 6 23.49 -37.32 -25.43
CA PRO A 6 22.12 -37.81 -25.42
C PRO A 6 21.17 -36.85 -24.69
N ASN A 7 19.99 -36.74 -25.28
CA ASN A 7 18.88 -35.86 -24.94
C ASN A 7 18.37 -36.00 -23.50
N GLY A 8 18.01 -34.86 -22.92
CA GLY A 8 17.32 -34.74 -21.64
C GLY A 8 15.87 -35.23 -21.70
N LEU A 9 15.51 -36.04 -20.72
CA LEU A 9 14.13 -36.33 -20.34
C LEU A 9 13.76 -35.37 -19.21
N ASN A 10 12.91 -34.38 -19.49
CA ASN A 10 12.26 -33.57 -18.47
C ASN A 10 11.00 -34.28 -17.98
N PRO A 11 10.75 -34.40 -16.67
CA PRO A 11 9.47 -34.89 -16.17
C PRO A 11 8.39 -33.81 -16.35
N VAL A 12 7.26 -34.22 -16.90
CA VAL A 12 6.03 -33.42 -17.02
C VAL A 12 5.49 -33.18 -15.62
N THR A 13 5.53 -31.93 -15.15
CA THR A 13 4.78 -31.49 -13.97
C THR A 13 3.42 -30.99 -14.43
N ASP A 14 2.38 -31.76 -14.13
CA ASP A 14 0.98 -31.32 -14.21
C ASP A 14 0.76 -30.15 -13.25
N ASN A 15 0.83 -28.93 -13.78
CA ASN A 15 0.57 -27.72 -13.04
C ASN A 15 -0.92 -27.36 -13.22
N VAL A 16 -1.78 -28.00 -12.44
CA VAL A 16 -3.20 -27.66 -12.37
C VAL A 16 -3.32 -26.28 -11.72
N LYS A 17 -3.55 -25.26 -12.56
CA LYS A 17 -3.78 -23.88 -12.16
C LYS A 17 -5.16 -23.77 -11.47
N PRO A 18 -5.25 -23.31 -10.20
CA PRO A 18 -6.55 -23.03 -9.59
C PRO A 18 -7.23 -21.86 -10.30
N CYS A 19 -8.52 -22.00 -10.58
CA CYS A 19 -9.35 -20.94 -11.15
C CYS A 19 -9.40 -19.73 -10.22
N GLU A 20 -8.76 -18.64 -10.64
CA GLU A 20 -8.85 -17.34 -9.99
C GLU A 20 -10.23 -16.74 -10.30
N VAL A 21 -11.15 -16.83 -9.33
CA VAL A 21 -12.46 -16.14 -9.42
C VAL A 21 -12.21 -14.66 -9.13
N SER A 22 -12.23 -13.83 -10.17
CA SER A 22 -12.12 -12.38 -10.03
C SER A 22 -13.28 -11.81 -9.21
N PRO A 23 -13.05 -10.85 -8.29
CA PRO A 23 -14.12 -10.18 -7.56
C PRO A 23 -14.98 -9.31 -8.49
N PRO A 24 -16.28 -9.14 -8.20
CA PRO A 24 -17.18 -8.32 -9.02
C PRO A 24 -16.78 -6.82 -8.99
N PRO A 25 -17.05 -6.07 -10.08
CA PRO A 25 -16.69 -4.66 -10.18
C PRO A 25 -17.52 -3.79 -9.21
N PRO A 26 -16.95 -2.66 -8.72
CA PRO A 26 -17.69 -1.72 -7.88
C PRO A 26 -18.77 -0.97 -8.69
N PRO A 27 -19.87 -0.52 -8.04
CA PRO A 27 -20.92 0.26 -8.70
C PRO A 27 -20.42 1.64 -9.15
N PRO A 28 -21.01 2.23 -10.20
CA PRO A 28 -20.59 3.53 -10.71
C PRO A 28 -20.87 4.64 -9.69
N LEU A 29 -19.85 5.45 -9.40
CA LEU A 29 -19.99 6.68 -8.65
C LEU A 29 -20.70 7.71 -9.52
N ASN A 30 -21.95 8.00 -9.18
CA ASN A 30 -22.67 9.20 -9.62
C ASN A 30 -21.87 10.43 -9.19
N ASN A 31 -21.33 11.16 -10.17
CA ASN A 31 -20.65 12.42 -9.95
C ASN A 31 -21.48 13.55 -10.57
N SER A 32 -22.57 13.94 -9.89
CA SER A 32 -23.24 15.20 -10.18
C SER A 32 -22.37 16.35 -9.67
N SER A 33 -21.61 16.92 -10.61
CA SER A 33 -20.86 18.17 -10.48
C SER A 33 -21.83 19.31 -10.17
N VAL A 34 -21.81 19.84 -8.95
CA VAL A 34 -22.30 21.20 -8.70
C VAL A 34 -21.08 22.11 -8.60
N ASN A 35 -20.81 22.77 -9.73
CA ASN A 35 -19.87 23.86 -9.78
C ASN A 35 -20.57 25.06 -9.14
N SER A 36 -20.09 25.55 -8.01
CA SER A 36 -20.44 26.88 -7.52
C SER A 36 -19.15 27.61 -7.20
N SER A 37 -18.73 28.37 -8.19
CA SER A 37 -17.66 29.35 -8.09
C SER A 37 -18.08 30.45 -7.13
N VAL A 38 -17.32 30.65 -6.06
CA VAL A 38 -17.10 31.99 -5.50
C VAL A 38 -15.61 32.11 -5.16
N SER A 39 -14.97 33.11 -5.76
CA SER A 39 -13.57 33.44 -5.54
C SER A 39 -13.43 34.51 -4.44
N SER A 40 -12.24 34.51 -3.85
CA SER A 40 -11.56 35.63 -3.16
C SER A 40 -11.98 35.82 -1.68
N SER A 41 -11.09 36.00 -0.68
CA SER A 41 -9.73 36.59 -0.72
C SER A 41 -8.93 36.27 0.56
N SER A 42 -7.58 36.19 0.44
CA SER A 42 -6.49 36.64 1.35
C SER A 42 -6.66 36.57 2.90
N SER A 43 -5.73 36.17 3.77
CA SER A 43 -4.25 36.01 3.75
C SER A 43 -3.80 35.44 5.14
N PRO A 44 -2.51 35.14 5.39
CA PRO A 44 -2.05 34.08 6.30
C PRO A 44 -1.50 34.58 7.65
N LEU A 45 -1.45 33.72 8.68
CA LEU A 45 -0.48 33.80 9.79
C LEU A 45 -0.11 32.40 10.34
N ASN A 46 1.19 32.28 10.62
CA ASN A 46 1.96 31.35 11.45
C ASN A 46 1.29 30.97 12.81
N ASP A 47 1.62 29.92 13.58
CA ASP A 47 2.89 29.26 13.90
C ASP A 47 2.62 27.91 14.63
N THR A 48 3.61 27.02 14.56
CA THR A 48 4.02 25.91 15.46
C THR A 48 3.06 25.06 16.33
N ALA A 49 3.41 23.78 16.35
CA ALA A 49 2.85 22.66 17.10
C ALA A 49 2.81 22.80 18.63
N ALA A 50 1.72 22.30 19.24
CA ALA A 50 1.78 21.60 20.53
C ALA A 50 0.56 20.66 20.69
N VAL A 51 0.86 19.37 20.80
CA VAL A 51 -0.02 18.30 21.25
C VAL A 51 -0.41 18.56 22.70
N VAL A 52 -1.70 18.66 23.01
CA VAL A 52 -2.26 18.31 24.34
C VAL A 52 -3.66 17.70 24.15
N ASN A 53 -3.87 16.56 24.78
CA ASN A 53 -5.05 15.70 24.80
C ASN A 53 -6.39 16.45 24.93
N GLY A 54 -7.27 16.27 23.94
CA GLY A 54 -8.67 16.66 24.02
C GLY A 54 -9.52 15.63 24.76
N ILE A 55 -9.57 15.73 26.10
CA ILE A 55 -10.74 15.29 26.87
C ILE A 55 -11.84 16.33 26.58
N LEU A 56 -12.87 15.94 25.82
CA LEU A 56 -14.08 16.75 25.70
C LEU A 56 -14.91 16.56 26.97
N ARG A 57 -14.80 17.54 27.89
CA ARG A 57 -15.78 17.75 28.95
C ARG A 57 -17.11 18.11 28.30
N GLN A 58 -18.10 17.23 28.41
CA GLN A 58 -19.48 17.55 28.06
C GLN A 58 -20.04 18.49 29.13
N THR A 59 -20.61 19.60 28.68
CA THR A 59 -21.45 20.49 29.48
C THR A 59 -22.80 19.82 29.78
N PRO A 60 -23.38 19.98 30.98
CA PRO A 60 -24.67 19.38 31.32
C PRO A 60 -25.80 20.35 31.00
N ASN A 61 -26.65 20.04 30.02
CA ASN A 61 -28.08 20.41 30.07
C ASN A 61 -28.90 19.77 28.94
N SER A 62 -29.66 18.74 29.29
CA SER A 62 -31.02 18.44 28.81
C SER A 62 -31.46 17.17 29.52
N ASP A 63 -31.93 17.36 30.75
CA ASP A 63 -32.82 16.42 31.40
C ASP A 63 -34.14 16.42 30.63
N GLU A 64 -34.36 15.38 29.82
CA GLU A 64 -35.67 14.72 29.64
C GLU A 64 -35.48 13.55 28.67
N GLY A 65 -35.52 12.32 29.20
CA GLY A 65 -35.48 11.11 28.37
C GLY A 65 -34.81 9.87 28.96
N LYS A 66 -34.50 9.84 30.27
CA LYS A 66 -33.91 8.65 30.93
C LYS A 66 -34.77 8.12 32.08
N ASN A 67 -36.04 7.81 31.79
CA ASN A 67 -36.88 6.99 32.67
C ASN A 67 -37.94 6.24 31.87
N VAL A 68 -37.57 5.57 30.79
CA VAL A 68 -38.48 4.64 30.09
C VAL A 68 -37.93 3.21 30.03
N GLU A 69 -36.61 3.03 30.12
CA GLU A 69 -36.00 1.68 30.21
C GLU A 69 -36.23 1.01 31.57
N GLN A 70 -36.37 1.76 32.66
CA GLN A 70 -36.61 1.17 33.98
C GLN A 70 -38.07 0.74 34.20
N MET A 71 -39.00 1.31 33.42
CA MET A 71 -40.44 1.12 33.62
C MET A 71 -40.98 -0.14 32.92
N LEU A 72 -40.23 -0.71 31.96
CA LEU A 72 -40.60 -1.94 31.23
C LEU A 72 -39.82 -3.17 31.69
N SER A 73 -39.35 -3.17 32.95
CA SER A 73 -38.76 -4.35 33.56
C SER A 73 -39.83 -5.41 33.82
N GLY A 74 -39.70 -6.59 33.21
CA GLY A 74 -40.66 -7.69 33.36
C GLY A 74 -41.88 -7.62 32.43
N LEU A 75 -41.85 -6.76 31.42
CA LEU A 75 -42.87 -6.63 30.38
C LEU A 75 -42.25 -6.83 28.99
N CYS A 76 -43.01 -7.41 28.05
CA CYS A 76 -42.55 -7.58 26.67
C CYS A 76 -42.42 -6.23 25.95
N ILE A 77 -41.29 -5.97 25.27
CA ILE A 77 -41.10 -4.75 24.45
C ILE A 77 -42.05 -4.62 23.25
N VAL A 78 -42.70 -5.70 22.83
CA VAL A 78 -43.59 -5.73 21.65
C VAL A 78 -45.05 -5.57 22.06
N CYS A 79 -45.50 -6.33 23.07
CA CYS A 79 -46.92 -6.35 23.48
C CYS A 79 -47.20 -5.74 24.86
N THR A 80 -46.17 -5.31 25.59
CA THR A 80 -46.28 -4.67 26.92
C THR A 80 -47.01 -5.54 27.97
N GLN A 81 -47.04 -6.86 27.77
CA GLN A 81 -47.63 -7.82 28.71
C GLN A 81 -46.55 -8.56 29.50
N PRO A 82 -46.81 -8.92 30.78
CA PRO A 82 -45.97 -9.84 31.53
C PRO A 82 -46.17 -11.28 31.04
N GLY A 83 -45.19 -12.16 31.24
CA GLY A 83 -45.25 -13.56 30.81
C GLY A 83 -43.88 -14.22 30.73
N ASP A 84 -43.76 -15.23 29.86
CA ASP A 84 -42.51 -15.96 29.61
C ASP A 84 -41.57 -15.14 28.71
N LEU A 85 -40.80 -14.25 29.33
CA LEU A 85 -39.92 -13.32 28.63
C LEU A 85 -38.47 -13.81 28.57
N VAL A 86 -37.84 -13.64 27.41
CA VAL A 86 -36.40 -13.82 27.23
C VAL A 86 -35.72 -12.46 27.34
N LYS A 87 -34.71 -12.37 28.23
CA LYS A 87 -33.89 -11.16 28.42
C LYS A 87 -32.79 -11.11 27.38
N CYS A 88 -32.51 -9.93 26.84
CA CYS A 88 -31.34 -9.70 26.01
C CYS A 88 -30.08 -9.69 26.88
N ASP A 89 -29.01 -10.37 26.47
CA ASP A 89 -27.76 -10.42 27.25
C ASP A 89 -26.97 -9.10 27.22
N THR A 90 -27.27 -8.20 26.26
CA THR A 90 -26.54 -6.95 26.03
C THR A 90 -27.33 -5.69 26.36
N CYS A 91 -28.61 -5.79 26.74
CA CYS A 91 -29.42 -4.63 27.15
C CYS A 91 -30.59 -5.07 28.05
N ALA A 92 -31.32 -4.12 28.65
CA ALA A 92 -32.41 -4.41 29.58
C ALA A 92 -33.72 -4.89 28.92
N LYS A 93 -33.75 -5.06 27.59
CA LYS A 93 -34.95 -5.43 26.83
C LYS A 93 -35.34 -6.90 27.06
N GLN A 94 -36.64 -7.15 27.11
CA GLN A 94 -37.21 -8.49 27.29
C GLN A 94 -38.36 -8.71 26.29
N GLN A 95 -38.44 -9.89 25.67
CA GLN A 95 -39.53 -10.21 24.74
C GLN A 95 -39.93 -11.68 24.79
N HIS A 96 -41.20 -11.96 24.46
CA HIS A 96 -41.66 -13.33 24.30
C HIS A 96 -40.95 -13.99 23.11
N PRO A 97 -40.64 -15.31 23.17
CA PRO A 97 -40.12 -16.07 22.02
C PRO A 97 -40.99 -15.95 20.76
N GLY A 98 -42.32 -15.89 20.93
CA GLY A 98 -43.29 -15.70 19.84
C GLY A 98 -43.42 -14.26 19.34
N CYS A 99 -42.90 -13.28 20.08
CA CYS A 99 -42.82 -11.88 19.65
C CYS A 99 -41.49 -11.55 18.97
N MET A 100 -40.54 -12.50 18.93
CA MET A 100 -39.29 -12.36 18.18
C MET A 100 -39.53 -12.49 16.67
N GLN A 101 -38.66 -11.87 15.87
CA GLN A 101 -38.70 -11.97 14.42
C GLN A 101 -37.37 -12.56 13.91
N PRO A 102 -37.35 -13.79 13.35
CA PRO A 102 -38.46 -14.74 13.16
C PRO A 102 -38.96 -15.39 14.47
N PRO A 103 -40.23 -15.85 14.54
CA PRO A 103 -40.81 -16.43 15.76
C PRO A 103 -40.10 -17.73 16.13
N VAL A 104 -39.50 -17.77 17.33
CA VAL A 104 -38.76 -18.93 17.81
C VAL A 104 -39.66 -19.70 18.77
N ILE A 105 -39.90 -20.98 18.49
CA ILE A 105 -40.81 -21.83 19.28
C ILE A 105 -40.19 -22.23 20.64
N ALA A 106 -38.86 -22.19 20.74
CA ALA A 106 -38.12 -22.44 21.97
C ALA A 106 -37.19 -21.26 22.31
N PRO A 107 -36.99 -20.92 23.58
CA PRO A 107 -35.97 -19.93 23.95
C PRO A 107 -34.60 -20.38 23.41
N PRO A 108 -33.89 -19.53 22.66
CA PRO A 108 -32.57 -19.86 22.14
C PRO A 108 -31.61 -20.21 23.28
N GLN A 109 -30.77 -21.23 23.08
CA GLN A 109 -29.69 -21.56 24.01
C GLN A 109 -28.78 -20.33 24.14
N SER A 110 -28.57 -19.86 25.37
CA SER A 110 -27.79 -18.65 25.68
C SER A 110 -26.40 -18.71 25.01
N PRO A 111 -25.90 -17.60 24.44
CA PRO A 111 -26.40 -16.23 24.57
C PRO A 111 -27.39 -15.77 23.47
N TRP A 112 -28.38 -14.96 23.86
CA TRP A 112 -29.37 -14.34 22.95
C TRP A 112 -29.36 -12.81 23.01
N GLN A 113 -29.39 -12.18 21.84
CA GLN A 113 -29.41 -10.72 21.67
C GLN A 113 -30.65 -10.27 20.88
N CYS A 114 -31.23 -9.13 21.25
CA CYS A 114 -32.30 -8.53 20.46
C CYS A 114 -31.78 -7.97 19.12
N SER A 115 -32.67 -7.77 18.15
CA SER A 115 -32.32 -7.35 16.79
C SER A 115 -31.51 -6.04 16.74
N ASP A 116 -31.78 -5.10 17.65
CA ASP A 116 -31.03 -3.85 17.76
C ASP A 116 -29.58 -4.08 18.21
N CYS A 117 -29.39 -4.96 19.20
CA CYS A 117 -28.08 -5.31 19.72
C CYS A 117 -27.28 -6.13 18.70
N GLN A 118 -27.93 -7.06 18.00
CA GLN A 118 -27.29 -7.81 16.91
C GLN A 118 -26.83 -6.86 15.79
N SER A 119 -27.69 -5.93 15.35
CA SER A 119 -27.37 -4.94 14.31
C SER A 119 -26.23 -4.00 14.73
N ARG A 120 -26.23 -3.57 16.00
CA ARG A 120 -25.14 -2.77 16.56
C ARG A 120 -23.82 -3.54 16.58
N THR A 121 -23.83 -4.79 17.02
CA THR A 121 -22.64 -5.66 17.01
C THR A 121 -22.09 -5.82 15.60
N VAL A 122 -22.94 -6.15 14.61
CA VAL A 122 -22.53 -6.23 13.20
C VAL A 122 -21.92 -4.91 12.74
N SER A 123 -22.56 -3.78 13.02
CA SER A 123 -22.04 -2.46 12.63
C SER A 123 -20.66 -2.18 13.24
N LEU A 124 -20.47 -2.50 14.52
CA LEU A 124 -19.18 -2.33 15.19
C LEU A 124 -18.10 -3.26 14.61
N THR A 125 -18.43 -4.51 14.30
CA THR A 125 -17.48 -5.46 13.70
C THR A 125 -17.03 -5.01 12.30
N VAL A 126 -17.92 -4.40 11.51
CA VAL A 126 -17.59 -3.82 10.21
C VAL A 126 -16.62 -2.65 10.36
N VAL A 127 -16.87 -1.75 11.31
CA VAL A 127 -15.96 -0.62 11.61
C VAL A 127 -14.59 -1.13 12.05
N GLN A 128 -14.53 -2.08 12.98
CA GLN A 128 -13.27 -2.68 13.44
C GLN A 128 -12.50 -3.35 12.30
N SER A 129 -13.20 -4.09 11.44
CA SER A 129 -12.60 -4.73 10.27
C SER A 129 -12.03 -3.70 9.29
N TYR A 130 -12.74 -2.59 9.09
CA TYR A 130 -12.28 -1.49 8.24
C TYR A 130 -11.01 -0.83 8.80
N ASP A 131 -10.93 -0.61 10.11
CA ASP A 131 -9.76 -0.01 10.75
C ASP A 131 -8.50 -0.88 10.57
N VAL A 132 -8.63 -2.20 10.73
CA VAL A 132 -7.54 -3.14 10.48
C VAL A 132 -7.09 -3.09 9.02
N LEU A 133 -8.02 -3.08 8.07
CA LEU A 133 -7.69 -2.97 6.64
C LEU A 133 -7.01 -1.65 6.29
N LYS A 134 -7.46 -0.56 6.91
CA LYS A 134 -6.87 0.76 6.72
C LYS A 134 -5.42 0.80 7.24
N ALA A 135 -5.19 0.26 8.43
CA ALA A 135 -3.84 0.15 9.00
C ALA A 135 -2.92 -0.70 8.12
N ALA A 136 -3.39 -1.87 7.65
CA ALA A 136 -2.63 -2.73 6.74
C ALA A 136 -2.25 -2.00 5.44
N LYS A 137 -3.18 -1.25 4.83
CA LYS A 137 -2.89 -0.44 3.64
C LYS A 137 -1.87 0.68 3.91
N GLU A 138 -1.94 1.31 5.08
CA GLU A 138 -0.98 2.36 5.46
C GLU A 138 0.43 1.78 5.63
N ASP A 139 0.56 0.60 6.24
CA ASP A 139 1.84 -0.08 6.41
C ASP A 139 2.44 -0.50 5.07
N GLU A 140 1.63 -1.06 4.16
CA GLU A 140 2.10 -1.36 2.79
C GLU A 140 2.52 -0.09 2.05
N LYS A 141 1.78 1.01 2.19
CA LYS A 141 2.18 2.32 1.64
C LYS A 141 3.52 2.78 2.21
N LYS A 142 3.74 2.67 3.53
CA LYS A 142 5.03 3.01 4.17
C LYS A 142 6.18 2.16 3.64
N LYS A 143 5.98 0.84 3.50
CA LYS A 143 6.96 -0.08 2.93
C LYS A 143 7.30 0.31 1.49
N LEU A 144 6.30 0.58 0.66
CA LEU A 144 6.49 1.01 -0.73
C LEU A 144 7.20 2.35 -0.84
N LEU A 145 6.87 3.33 0.01
CA LEU A 145 7.57 4.62 0.05
C LEU A 145 9.04 4.45 0.44
N LYS A 146 9.33 3.64 1.46
CA LYS A 146 10.71 3.29 1.85
C LYS A 146 11.45 2.63 0.69
N LYS A 147 10.82 1.67 0.01
CA LYS A 147 11.44 0.98 -1.12
C LYS A 147 11.67 1.91 -2.31
N SER A 148 10.75 2.82 -2.58
CA SER A 148 10.90 3.85 -3.62
C SER A 148 12.09 4.77 -3.37
N LEU A 149 12.30 5.18 -2.11
CA LEU A 149 13.48 5.96 -1.71
C LEU A 149 14.78 5.18 -1.91
N GLU A 150 14.83 3.93 -1.45
CA GLU A 150 15.99 3.06 -1.61
C GLU A 150 16.36 2.88 -3.09
N LEU A 151 15.37 2.60 -3.94
CA LEU A 151 15.56 2.43 -5.37
C LEU A 151 16.03 3.73 -6.05
N ARG A 152 15.49 4.89 -5.66
CA ARG A 152 15.96 6.19 -6.16
C ARG A 152 17.42 6.45 -5.79
N LEU A 153 17.80 6.15 -4.55
CA LEU A 153 19.19 6.29 -4.10
C LEU A 153 20.11 5.34 -4.88
N LYS A 154 19.70 4.08 -5.05
CA LYS A 154 20.48 3.09 -5.81
C LYS A 154 20.63 3.49 -7.28
N ARG A 155 19.57 4.03 -7.90
CA ARG A 155 19.62 4.60 -9.25
C ARG A 155 20.64 5.73 -9.32
N SER A 156 20.58 6.70 -8.41
CA SER A 156 21.52 7.82 -8.35
C SER A 156 22.97 7.34 -8.19
N GLN A 157 23.21 6.34 -7.33
CA GLN A 157 24.53 5.76 -7.15
C GLN A 157 25.05 5.06 -8.41
N LEU A 158 24.20 4.29 -9.09
CA LEU A 158 24.57 3.62 -10.35
C LEU A 158 24.85 4.64 -11.45
N GLU A 159 24.08 5.71 -11.54
CA GLU A 159 24.30 6.80 -12.49
C GLU A 159 25.63 7.51 -12.25
N SER A 160 25.97 7.78 -10.98
CA SER A 160 27.30 8.31 -10.61
C SER A 160 28.42 7.36 -11.02
N ARG A 161 28.28 6.06 -10.76
CA ARG A 161 29.27 5.05 -11.19
C ARG A 161 29.41 4.97 -12.71
N LEU A 162 28.31 5.06 -13.46
CA LEU A 162 28.35 5.09 -14.93
C LEU A 162 29.13 6.30 -15.44
N LEU A 163 28.94 7.47 -14.85
CA LEU A 163 29.71 8.66 -15.19
C LEU A 163 31.20 8.51 -14.87
N GLN A 164 31.53 7.95 -13.71
CA GLN A 164 32.92 7.65 -13.35
C GLN A 164 33.59 6.67 -14.34
N LEU A 165 32.89 5.60 -14.72
CA LEU A 165 33.41 4.63 -15.69
C LEU A 165 33.58 5.25 -17.07
N ARG A 166 32.65 6.09 -17.51
CA ARG A 166 32.76 6.85 -18.77
C ARG A 166 34.00 7.73 -18.76
N GLU A 167 34.24 8.45 -17.66
CA GLU A 167 35.42 9.30 -17.51
C GLU A 167 36.72 8.51 -17.58
N LEU A 168 36.78 7.36 -16.88
CA LEU A 168 37.95 6.48 -16.94
C LEU A 168 38.18 5.90 -18.34
N SER A 169 37.11 5.52 -19.04
CA SER A 169 37.20 5.05 -20.43
C SER A 169 37.73 6.15 -21.36
N ASN A 170 37.27 7.39 -21.19
CA ASN A 170 37.77 8.53 -21.97
C ASN A 170 39.25 8.80 -21.68
N LYS A 171 39.67 8.79 -20.40
CA LYS A 171 41.09 8.94 -20.02
C LYS A 171 41.95 7.85 -20.64
N GLN A 172 41.51 6.60 -20.61
CA GLN A 172 42.21 5.48 -21.22
C GLN A 172 42.35 5.68 -22.74
N LYS A 173 41.26 6.07 -23.43
CA LYS A 173 41.29 6.36 -24.88
C LYS A 173 42.24 7.51 -25.22
N ASN A 174 42.22 8.58 -24.44
CA ASN A 174 43.12 9.72 -24.64
C ASN A 174 44.57 9.28 -24.49
N ARG A 175 44.90 8.55 -23.42
CA ARG A 175 46.25 8.02 -23.21
C ARG A 175 46.69 7.08 -24.33
N GLN A 176 45.79 6.25 -24.83
CA GLN A 176 46.05 5.38 -25.97
C GLN A 176 46.35 6.20 -27.24
N SER A 177 45.60 7.28 -27.49
CA SER A 177 45.82 8.16 -28.64
C SER A 177 47.16 8.92 -28.55
N GLU A 178 47.57 9.36 -27.36
CA GLU A 178 48.87 10.01 -27.12
C GLU A 178 50.03 9.04 -27.41
N LEU A 179 49.95 7.83 -26.87
CA LEU A 179 50.96 6.80 -27.10
C LEU A 179 51.04 6.43 -28.58
N GLN A 180 49.90 6.28 -29.25
CA GLN A 180 49.85 6.00 -30.68
C GLN A 180 50.48 7.14 -31.51
N THR A 181 50.25 8.39 -31.11
CA THR A 181 50.87 9.56 -31.75
C THR A 181 52.38 9.57 -31.55
N SER A 182 52.85 9.26 -30.34
CA SER A 182 54.28 9.16 -30.05
C SER A 182 54.96 8.04 -30.83
N LEU A 183 54.34 6.86 -30.92
CA LEU A 183 54.84 5.73 -31.72
C LEU A 183 54.96 6.12 -33.20
N LYS A 184 53.91 6.71 -33.77
CA LYS A 184 53.95 7.20 -35.15
C LYS A 184 55.04 8.25 -35.36
N GLY A 185 55.27 9.12 -34.37
CA GLY A 185 56.39 10.06 -34.38
C GLY A 185 57.74 9.34 -34.47
N ILE A 186 57.97 8.31 -33.64
CA ILE A 186 59.19 7.51 -33.67
C ILE A 186 59.35 6.79 -35.02
N GLU A 187 58.29 6.18 -35.55
CA GLU A 187 58.30 5.53 -36.87
C GLU A 187 58.75 6.49 -37.98
N THR A 188 58.21 7.72 -37.99
CA THR A 188 58.62 8.73 -38.98
C THR A 188 60.09 9.13 -38.83
N LEU A 189 60.63 9.18 -37.61
CA LEU A 189 62.05 9.47 -37.37
C LEU A 189 62.93 8.34 -37.86
N LEU A 190 62.53 7.08 -37.64
CA LEU A 190 63.24 5.91 -38.15
C LEU A 190 63.30 5.91 -39.68
N GLU A 191 62.19 6.20 -40.36
CA GLU A 191 62.15 6.34 -41.81
C GLU A 191 63.09 7.45 -42.33
N ARG A 192 63.14 8.59 -41.64
CA ARG A 192 64.08 9.66 -41.98
C ARG A 192 65.53 9.23 -41.83
N ILE A 193 65.88 8.55 -40.75
CA ILE A 193 67.24 8.04 -40.53
C ILE A 193 67.60 7.01 -41.61
N HIS A 194 66.67 6.10 -41.92
CA HIS A 194 66.86 5.09 -42.96
C HIS A 194 67.14 5.72 -44.34
N CYS A 195 66.40 6.79 -44.69
CA CYS A 195 66.63 7.55 -45.92
C CYS A 195 68.02 8.20 -45.96
N VAL A 196 68.47 8.82 -44.84
CA VAL A 196 69.80 9.44 -44.75
C VAL A 196 70.91 8.39 -44.93
N ILE A 197 70.81 7.26 -44.23
CA ILE A 197 71.81 6.18 -44.32
C ILE A 197 71.91 5.67 -45.76
N ASN A 198 70.77 5.41 -46.41
CA ASN A 198 70.75 4.90 -47.78
C ASN A 198 71.21 5.96 -48.81
N GLY A 199 70.87 7.23 -48.61
CA GLY A 199 71.33 8.33 -49.46
C GLY A 199 72.85 8.51 -49.42
N VAL A 200 73.46 8.44 -48.23
CA VAL A 200 74.93 8.48 -48.09
C VAL A 200 75.59 7.29 -48.80
N ARG A 201 74.98 6.11 -48.71
CA ARG A 201 75.48 4.87 -49.34
C ARG A 201 75.46 4.90 -50.87
N LEU A 202 74.58 5.69 -51.48
CA LEU A 202 74.47 5.85 -52.95
C LEU A 202 75.42 6.92 -53.51
N CYS A 203 75.99 7.76 -52.65
CA CYS A 203 76.91 8.85 -53.02
C CYS A 203 78.40 8.51 -52.77
N SER A 204 78.71 7.35 -52.20
CA SER A 204 80.08 6.85 -51.94
C SER A 204 80.46 5.77 -52.95
#